data_AF-A0A1I7FZD5-F1
#
_entry.id   AF-A0A1I7FZD5-F1
#
_cell.length_a   1.000
_cell.length_b   1.000
_cell.length_c   1.000
_cell.angle_alpha   90.00
_cell.angle_beta   90.00
_cell.angle_gamma   90.00
#
_symmetry.space_group_name_H-M   'P 1'
#
loop_
_entity.id
_entity.type
_entity.pdbx_description
1 polymer ?
#
loop_
_entity_poly.entity_id
_entity_poly.type
_entity_poly.pdbx_seq_one_letter_code
_entity_poly.pdbx_strand_id
1 'polypeptide(L)'
;MRKMTWAMAVMATAMLLPATPVWAIYKCLGPDGKVTFQDASCPGQGEEIEVKLPTGPAVPASAPVKRAPAPAPAAKKEGVFGERWQRRATLETSGLANAQADLEEQRAQCARERAALAERQTLAEQRRTVVGRLQAQEVAQEMEEAEEACNARIKALEAELRKLEEELNGLQQKP
;
A
#
# COMPACT_ATOMS: atom_id res chain seq x y z
N MET A 1 -28.30 50.80 -27.11
CA MET A 1 -29.59 50.31 -26.58
C MET A 1 -29.56 48.78 -26.54
N ARG A 2 -29.47 48.20 -25.33
CA ARG A 2 -29.86 46.83 -24.95
C ARG A 2 -29.86 46.86 -23.43
N LYS A 3 -30.99 47.32 -22.89
CA LYS A 3 -31.22 47.56 -21.47
C LYS A 3 -31.79 46.28 -20.87
N MET A 4 -31.25 45.91 -19.71
CA MET A 4 -32.02 45.51 -18.54
C MET A 4 -33.11 44.45 -18.77
N THR A 5 -32.68 43.20 -18.79
CA THR A 5 -33.46 42.10 -18.21
C THR A 5 -32.47 41.28 -17.39
N TRP A 6 -32.95 40.59 -16.35
CA TRP A 6 -32.19 39.87 -15.31
C TRP A 6 -32.04 40.66 -14.00
N ALA A 7 -33.12 41.33 -13.61
CA ALA A 7 -33.41 41.68 -12.21
C ALA A 7 -34.78 41.08 -11.82
N MET A 8 -34.83 39.75 -11.77
CA MET A 8 -35.80 38.89 -11.08
C MET A 8 -35.17 37.49 -11.22
N ALA A 9 -34.54 36.90 -10.23
CA ALA A 9 -35.14 36.53 -8.96
C ALA A 9 -34.05 36.48 -7.88
N VAL A 10 -34.03 37.48 -7.02
CA VAL A 10 -33.60 37.31 -5.63
C VAL A 10 -34.76 36.66 -4.89
N MET A 11 -34.45 35.74 -3.96
CA MET A 11 -35.34 35.09 -3.00
C MET A 11 -36.26 33.99 -3.53
N ALA A 12 -35.72 32.77 -3.54
CA ALA A 12 -36.35 31.67 -2.82
C ALA A 12 -35.24 30.74 -2.29
N THR A 13 -34.92 30.85 -1.00
CA THR A 13 -35.21 29.77 -0.02
C THR A 13 -34.30 28.56 -0.26
N ALA A 14 -33.11 28.56 0.35
CA ALA A 14 -32.88 27.96 1.66
C ALA A 14 -33.02 26.43 1.66
N MET A 15 -31.96 25.79 2.14
CA MET A 15 -31.85 24.38 2.51
C MET A 15 -31.97 23.37 1.36
N LEU A 16 -30.85 22.76 1.00
CA LEU A 16 -30.72 21.31 1.15
C LEU A 16 -29.25 20.94 1.34
N LEU A 17 -29.01 20.21 2.43
CA LEU A 17 -27.74 19.68 2.91
C LEU A 17 -27.03 18.80 1.85
N PRO A 18 -25.70 18.61 1.96
CA PRO A 18 -25.01 17.56 1.22
C PRO A 18 -25.61 16.20 1.60
N ALA A 19 -26.16 15.48 0.61
CA ALA A 19 -26.45 14.06 0.75
C ALA A 19 -25.12 13.30 0.81
N THR A 20 -24.63 13.01 2.01
CA THR A 20 -23.59 12.00 2.21
C THR A 20 -24.21 10.63 1.96
N PRO A 21 -23.57 9.72 1.20
CA PRO A 21 -24.01 8.34 1.13
C PRO A 21 -23.79 7.68 2.49
N VAL A 22 -24.84 7.59 3.32
CA VAL A 22 -24.87 6.73 4.50
C VAL A 22 -25.27 5.35 4.02
N TRP A 23 -24.30 4.43 3.99
CA TRP A 23 -24.58 2.99 3.83
C TRP A 23 -24.82 2.42 5.23
N ALA A 24 -25.96 2.79 5.83
CA ALA A 24 -26.42 2.20 7.07
C ALA A 24 -27.11 0.88 6.73
N ILE A 25 -26.35 -0.21 6.84
CA ILE A 25 -26.90 -1.56 6.64
C ILE A 25 -27.62 -1.96 7.93
N TYR A 26 -28.95 -1.99 7.89
CA TYR A 26 -29.79 -2.37 9.03
C TYR A 26 -29.90 -3.89 9.14
N LYS A 27 -29.67 -4.41 10.35
CA LYS A 27 -29.83 -5.83 10.68
C LYS A 27 -31.28 -6.08 11.08
N CYS A 28 -32.03 -6.72 10.19
CA CYS A 28 -33.45 -6.97 10.40
C CYS A 28 -33.71 -8.43 10.75
N LEU A 29 -34.45 -8.64 11.83
CA LEU A 29 -34.90 -9.95 12.27
C LEU A 29 -36.28 -10.23 11.67
N GLY A 30 -36.34 -11.17 10.73
CA GLY A 30 -37.62 -11.66 10.22
C GLY A 30 -38.34 -12.51 11.28
N PRO A 31 -39.68 -12.65 11.20
CA PRO A 31 -40.47 -13.46 12.13
C PRO A 31 -40.07 -14.94 12.18
N ASP A 32 -39.33 -15.43 11.19
CA ASP A 32 -38.77 -16.79 11.12
C ASP A 32 -37.38 -16.93 11.77
N GLY A 33 -36.88 -15.91 12.47
CA GLY A 33 -35.56 -15.93 13.12
C GLY A 33 -34.37 -15.79 12.17
N LYS A 34 -34.61 -15.50 10.89
CA LYS A 34 -33.56 -15.24 9.89
C LYS A 34 -33.14 -13.77 9.93
N VAL A 35 -31.83 -13.55 9.98
CA VAL A 35 -31.21 -12.22 9.93
C VAL A 35 -31.00 -11.84 8.47
N THR A 36 -31.59 -10.72 8.04
CA THR A 36 -31.32 -10.14 6.73
C THR A 36 -30.75 -8.74 6.91
N PHE A 37 -29.74 -8.40 6.11
CA PHE A 37 -29.09 -7.11 6.13
C PHE A 37 -29.62 -6.29 4.95
N GLN A 38 -30.29 -5.19 5.23
CA GLN A 38 -30.97 -4.37 4.21
C GLN A 38 -30.60 -2.89 4.38
N ASP A 39 -30.47 -2.19 3.26
CA ASP A 39 -30.14 -0.76 3.19
C ASP A 39 -31.36 0.16 3.53
N ALA A 40 -32.51 -0.44 3.84
CA ALA A 40 -33.75 0.26 4.20
C ALA A 40 -34.21 -0.17 5.61
N SER A 41 -34.70 0.78 6.41
CA SER A 41 -35.13 0.55 7.79
C SER A 41 -36.33 -0.40 7.88
N CYS A 42 -36.26 -1.39 8.76
CA CYS A 42 -37.28 -2.42 8.87
C CYS A 42 -38.46 -2.02 9.77
N PRO A 43 -39.70 -2.42 9.42
CA PRO A 43 -40.89 -2.12 10.20
C PRO A 43 -40.93 -3.00 11.45
N GLY A 44 -40.41 -2.48 12.56
CA GLY A 44 -40.55 -3.06 13.89
C GLY A 44 -39.30 -3.76 14.41
N GLN A 45 -38.56 -3.03 15.25
CA GLN A 45 -37.42 -3.47 16.07
C GLN A 45 -36.19 -3.96 15.29
N GLY A 46 -35.48 -3.01 14.68
CA GLY A 46 -34.08 -3.16 14.30
C GLY A 46 -33.20 -2.35 15.26
N GLU A 47 -32.33 -3.02 16.01
CA GLU A 47 -31.29 -2.35 16.78
C GLU A 47 -30.26 -1.79 15.80
N GLU A 48 -30.04 -0.47 15.86
CA GLU A 48 -29.15 0.27 14.98
C GLU A 48 -27.69 -0.10 15.27
N ILE A 49 -26.99 -0.69 14.30
CA ILE A 49 -25.54 -0.85 14.37
C ILE A 49 -24.93 0.36 13.65
N GLU A 50 -24.69 1.44 14.40
CA GLU A 50 -23.94 2.61 13.90
C GLU A 50 -22.48 2.18 13.68
N VAL A 51 -22.11 1.85 12.44
CA VAL A 51 -20.70 1.65 12.06
C VAL A 51 -20.04 3.03 11.95
N LYS A 52 -19.72 3.59 13.12
CA LYS A 52 -18.91 4.80 13.24
C LYS A 52 -17.47 4.44 12.90
N LEU A 53 -16.99 4.88 11.73
CA LEU A 53 -15.55 4.95 11.46
C LEU A 53 -14.88 5.69 12.64
N PRO A 54 -13.74 5.20 13.18
CA PRO A 54 -13.13 5.79 14.36
C PRO A 54 -12.51 7.15 14.04
N THR A 55 -13.33 8.20 14.03
CA THR A 55 -12.89 9.55 14.33
C THR A 55 -13.07 9.71 15.83
N GLY A 56 -11.96 9.69 16.56
CA GLY A 56 -11.93 9.56 18.01
C GLY A 56 -12.63 10.69 18.76
N PRO A 57 -13.13 10.45 19.98
CA PRO A 57 -13.48 11.50 20.91
C PRO A 57 -12.24 11.90 21.76
N ALA A 58 -12.03 13.21 21.91
CA ALA A 58 -11.13 13.77 22.91
C ALA A 58 -11.56 13.29 24.31
N VAL A 59 -10.67 12.57 24.97
CA VAL A 59 -10.85 12.07 26.34
C VAL A 59 -10.70 13.21 27.36
N PRO A 60 -11.63 13.41 28.31
CA PRO A 60 -11.39 14.28 29.46
C PRO A 60 -10.34 13.64 30.37
N ALA A 61 -9.31 14.42 30.72
CA ALA A 61 -8.20 14.00 31.57
C ALA A 61 -8.70 13.55 32.95
N SER A 62 -8.61 12.25 33.21
CA SER A 62 -8.85 11.66 34.53
C SER A 62 -7.59 10.90 34.99
N ALA A 63 -7.17 11.27 36.21
CA ALA A 63 -6.16 10.74 37.13
C ALA A 63 -5.38 9.44 36.81
N PRO A 64 -4.13 9.31 37.31
CA PRO A 64 -3.24 8.20 36.96
C PRO A 64 -3.74 6.86 37.50
N VAL A 65 -4.21 5.99 36.61
CA VAL A 65 -4.52 4.60 36.90
C VAL A 65 -3.20 3.84 37.12
N LYS A 66 -3.03 3.27 38.31
CA LYS A 66 -1.97 2.30 38.62
C LYS A 66 -2.02 1.19 37.57
N ARG A 67 -0.91 1.03 36.86
CA ARG A 67 -0.72 0.02 35.81
C ARG A 67 -0.81 -1.37 36.45
N ALA A 68 -1.96 -2.04 36.28
CA ALA A 68 -2.05 -3.46 36.56
C ALA A 68 -1.09 -4.21 35.62
N PRO A 69 -0.36 -5.24 36.09
CA PRO A 69 0.55 -5.98 35.25
C PRO A 69 -0.22 -6.64 34.10
N ALA A 70 0.34 -6.51 32.90
CA ALA A 70 -0.19 -7.12 31.69
C ALA A 70 -0.33 -8.64 31.90
N PRO A 71 -1.48 -9.26 31.53
CA PRO A 71 -1.56 -10.70 31.52
C PRO A 71 -0.54 -11.24 30.51
N ALA A 72 0.27 -12.20 30.95
CA ALA A 72 1.24 -12.91 30.13
C ALA A 72 0.56 -13.48 28.87
N PRO A 73 1.26 -13.58 27.72
CA PRO A 73 0.68 -14.11 26.50
C PRO A 73 0.25 -15.56 26.73
N ALA A 74 -1.06 -15.79 26.84
CA ALA A 74 -1.61 -17.12 26.77
C ALA A 74 -1.18 -17.72 25.43
N ALA A 75 -0.49 -18.86 25.47
CA ALA A 75 -0.08 -19.60 24.29
C ALA A 75 -1.31 -19.88 23.41
N LYS A 76 -1.50 -19.06 22.38
CA LYS A 76 -2.59 -19.20 21.42
C LYS A 76 -2.29 -20.45 20.63
N LYS A 77 -3.09 -21.49 20.83
CA LYS A 77 -3.13 -22.63 19.92
C LYS A 77 -3.61 -22.08 18.59
N GLU A 78 -2.71 -21.94 17.62
CA GLU A 78 -3.09 -21.60 16.25
C GLU A 78 -4.14 -22.62 15.80
N GLY A 79 -5.35 -22.14 15.54
CA GLY A 79 -6.35 -22.95 14.83
C GLY A 79 -5.91 -23.23 13.40
N VAL A 80 -6.68 -24.02 12.66
CA VAL A 80 -6.39 -24.44 11.27
C VAL A 80 -6.14 -23.25 10.31
N PHE A 81 -6.65 -22.05 10.64
CA PHE A 81 -6.39 -20.79 9.94
C PHE A 81 -5.54 -19.82 10.78
N GLY A 82 -4.48 -20.33 11.40
CA GLY A 82 -3.56 -19.56 12.23
C GLY A 82 -2.69 -18.56 11.45
N GLU A 83 -1.82 -17.88 12.18
CA GLU A 83 -0.87 -16.88 11.68
C GLU A 83 0.04 -17.48 10.59
N ARG A 84 0.44 -18.75 10.76
CA ARG A 84 1.20 -19.53 9.78
C ARG A 84 0.49 -19.66 8.43
N TRP A 85 -0.81 -19.97 8.43
CA TRP A 85 -1.58 -20.11 7.19
C TRP A 85 -1.70 -18.76 6.47
N GLN A 86 -1.96 -17.69 7.23
CA GLN A 86 -2.02 -16.32 6.69
C GLN A 86 -0.67 -15.89 6.09
N ARG A 87 0.44 -16.21 6.76
CA ARG A 87 1.80 -15.91 6.28
C ARG A 87 2.07 -16.64 4.96
N ARG A 88 1.79 -17.94 4.88
CA ARG A 88 1.95 -18.72 3.64
C ARG A 88 1.11 -18.13 2.50
N ALA A 89 -0.18 -17.87 2.75
CA ALA A 89 -1.07 -17.32 1.75
C ALA A 89 -0.59 -15.95 1.24
N THR A 90 -0.05 -15.11 2.12
CA THR A 90 0.48 -13.79 1.74
C THR A 90 1.73 -13.92 0.86
N LEU A 91 2.64 -14.84 1.22
CA LEU A 91 3.85 -15.13 0.44
C LEU A 91 3.52 -15.70 -0.94
N GLU A 92 2.57 -16.63 -1.01
CA GLU A 92 2.11 -17.27 -2.27
C GLU A 92 1.38 -16.28 -3.19
N THR A 93 0.56 -15.38 -2.65
CA THR A 93 -0.26 -14.46 -3.47
C THR A 93 0.48 -13.22 -3.94
N SER A 94 1.35 -12.65 -3.10
CA SER A 94 1.96 -11.34 -3.36
C SER A 94 3.45 -11.28 -3.02
N GLY A 95 3.90 -11.99 -1.99
CA GLY A 95 5.29 -11.88 -1.51
C GLY A 95 6.33 -12.21 -2.60
N LEU A 96 6.19 -13.35 -3.28
CA LEU A 96 7.11 -13.73 -4.34
C LEU A 96 6.99 -12.84 -5.59
N ALA A 97 5.76 -12.51 -5.99
CA ALA A 97 5.52 -11.67 -7.17
C ALA A 97 6.10 -10.26 -6.98
N ASN A 98 5.94 -9.67 -5.80
CA ASN A 98 6.50 -8.35 -5.49
C ASN A 98 8.02 -8.36 -5.50
N ALA A 99 8.65 -9.35 -4.86
CA ALA A 99 10.11 -9.46 -4.83
C ALA A 99 10.71 -9.72 -6.23
N GLN A 100 9.99 -10.43 -7.11
CA GLN A 100 10.38 -10.58 -8.51
C GLN A 100 10.26 -9.27 -9.28
N ALA A 101 9.16 -8.53 -9.08
CA ALA A 101 8.96 -7.22 -9.68
C ALA A 101 10.05 -6.22 -9.26
N ASP A 102 10.45 -6.21 -7.98
CA ASP A 102 11.54 -5.37 -7.49
C ASP A 102 12.88 -5.67 -8.20
N LEU A 103 13.17 -6.95 -8.44
CA LEU A 103 14.36 -7.38 -9.16
C LEU A 103 14.32 -6.98 -10.64
N GLU A 104 13.17 -7.12 -11.31
CA GLU A 104 12.99 -6.67 -12.68
C GLU A 104 13.13 -5.15 -12.79
N GLU A 105 12.54 -4.41 -11.84
CA GLU A 105 12.67 -2.97 -11.78
C GLU A 105 14.13 -2.54 -11.56
N GLN A 106 14.86 -3.16 -10.64
CA GLN A 106 16.29 -2.88 -10.46
C GLN A 106 17.10 -3.15 -11.73
N ARG A 107 16.84 -4.27 -12.42
CA ARG A 107 17.51 -4.56 -13.70
C ARG A 107 17.21 -3.50 -14.76
N ALA A 108 15.96 -3.04 -14.85
CA ALA A 108 15.57 -1.99 -15.77
C ALA A 108 16.20 -0.63 -15.40
N GLN A 109 16.29 -0.31 -14.10
CA GLN A 109 16.97 0.90 -13.60
C GLN A 109 18.45 0.89 -14.00
N CYS A 110 19.15 -0.22 -13.74
CA CYS A 110 20.55 -0.36 -14.14
C CYS A 110 20.76 -0.24 -15.66
N ALA A 111 19.87 -0.83 -16.46
CA ALA A 111 19.96 -0.73 -17.92
C ALA A 111 19.85 0.73 -18.41
N ARG A 112 18.96 1.52 -17.78
CA ARG A 112 18.81 2.95 -18.08
C ARG A 112 20.05 3.75 -17.69
N GLU A 113 20.63 3.49 -16.52
CA GLU A 113 21.85 4.17 -16.07
C GLU A 113 23.04 3.86 -16.97
N ARG A 114 23.26 2.57 -17.32
CA ARG A 114 24.31 2.16 -18.25
C ARG A 114 24.12 2.80 -19.62
N ALA A 115 22.90 2.87 -20.15
CA ALA A 115 22.62 3.53 -21.42
C ALA A 115 22.96 5.03 -21.37
N ALA A 116 22.59 5.72 -20.29
CA ALA A 116 22.88 7.14 -20.11
C ALA A 116 24.40 7.43 -20.00
N LEU A 117 25.15 6.57 -19.30
CA LEU A 117 26.60 6.67 -19.21
C LEU A 117 27.27 6.35 -20.55
N ALA A 118 26.81 5.32 -21.26
CA ALA A 118 27.31 4.98 -22.58
C ALA A 118 27.11 6.15 -23.57
N GLU A 119 25.95 6.80 -23.57
CA GLU A 119 25.73 7.99 -24.40
C GLU A 119 26.73 9.11 -24.06
N ARG A 120 26.95 9.41 -22.77
CA ARG A 120 27.94 10.41 -22.34
C ARG A 120 29.35 10.05 -22.80
N GLN A 121 29.72 8.77 -22.70
CA GLN A 121 31.01 8.28 -23.16
C GLN A 121 31.16 8.50 -24.66
N THR A 122 30.18 8.09 -25.47
CA THR A 122 30.25 8.28 -26.93
C THR A 122 30.35 9.75 -27.32
N LEU A 123 29.65 10.66 -26.62
CA LEU A 123 29.73 12.10 -26.86
C LEU A 123 31.12 12.66 -26.46
N ALA A 124 31.72 12.16 -25.38
CA ALA A 124 33.06 12.54 -24.96
C ALA A 124 34.12 12.05 -25.96
N GLU A 125 34.01 10.82 -26.46
CA GLU A 125 34.92 10.25 -27.47
C GLU A 125 34.81 10.95 -28.82
N GLN A 126 33.59 11.38 -29.22
CA GLN A 126 33.37 12.15 -30.43
C GLN A 126 34.09 13.52 -30.38
N ARG A 127 34.25 14.10 -29.18
CA ARG A 127 35.12 15.26 -28.98
C ARG A 127 36.57 14.78 -29.08
N ARG A 128 37.16 14.90 -30.27
CA ARG A 128 38.58 14.59 -30.56
C ARG A 128 39.56 15.59 -29.91
N THR A 129 39.36 15.93 -28.65
CA THR A 129 40.19 16.83 -27.85
C THR A 129 40.82 16.08 -26.69
N VAL A 130 41.91 16.60 -26.12
CA VAL A 130 42.54 16.00 -24.92
C VAL A 130 41.55 15.96 -23.76
N VAL A 131 40.76 17.02 -23.59
CA VAL A 131 39.70 17.10 -22.56
C VAL A 131 38.61 16.05 -22.81
N GLY A 132 38.20 15.82 -24.06
CA GLY A 132 37.22 14.77 -24.39
C GLY A 132 37.71 13.37 -24.03
N ARG A 133 39.00 13.08 -24.25
CA ARG A 133 39.61 11.80 -23.83
C ARG A 133 39.68 11.63 -22.32
N LEU A 134 40.00 12.70 -21.58
CA LEU A 134 39.99 12.65 -20.11
C LEU A 134 38.58 12.42 -19.58
N GLN A 135 37.60 13.16 -20.11
CA GLN A 135 36.19 12.98 -19.77
C GLN A 135 35.69 11.55 -20.09
N ALA A 136 36.12 10.96 -21.21
CA ALA A 136 35.77 9.59 -21.55
C ALA A 136 36.36 8.58 -20.55
N GLN A 137 37.57 8.81 -20.02
CA GLN A 137 38.15 7.97 -18.97
C GLN A 137 37.40 8.10 -17.64
N GLU A 138 36.99 9.31 -17.27
CA GLU A 138 36.18 9.54 -16.06
C GLU A 138 34.83 8.81 -16.15
N VAL A 139 34.13 8.94 -17.29
CA VAL A 139 32.84 8.24 -17.50
C VAL A 139 33.02 6.72 -17.51
N ALA A 140 34.15 6.21 -18.01
CA ALA A 140 34.44 4.78 -17.95
C ALA A 140 34.60 4.27 -16.50
N GLN A 141 35.25 5.05 -15.63
CA GLN A 141 35.34 4.72 -14.20
C GLN A 141 33.97 4.76 -13.52
N GLU A 142 33.15 5.79 -13.80
CA GLU A 142 31.78 5.86 -13.29
C GLU A 142 30.93 4.66 -13.76
N MET A 143 31.14 4.18 -14.98
CA MET A 143 30.43 3.02 -15.53
C MET A 143 30.80 1.72 -14.81
N GLU A 144 32.09 1.51 -14.51
CA GLU A 144 32.56 0.35 -13.74
C GLU A 144 31.97 0.36 -12.32
N GLU A 145 32.02 1.50 -11.62
CA GLU A 145 31.45 1.66 -10.29
C GLU A 145 29.92 1.44 -10.27
N ALA A 146 29.21 2.00 -11.27
CA ALA A 146 27.77 1.82 -11.41
C ALA A 146 27.40 0.36 -11.70
N GLU A 147 28.20 -0.34 -12.51
CA GLU A 147 28.02 -1.76 -12.77
C GLU A 147 28.21 -2.60 -11.49
N GLU A 148 29.26 -2.35 -10.71
CA GLU A 148 29.48 -3.04 -9.44
C GLU A 148 28.34 -2.81 -8.45
N ALA A 149 27.90 -1.55 -8.31
CA ALA A 149 26.79 -1.19 -7.44
C ALA A 149 25.48 -1.86 -7.86
N CYS A 150 25.18 -1.88 -9.17
CA CYS A 150 24.03 -2.58 -9.72
C CYS A 150 24.09 -4.09 -9.44
N ASN A 151 25.23 -4.71 -9.75
CA ASN A 151 25.44 -6.15 -9.56
C ASN A 151 25.30 -6.54 -8.10
N ALA A 152 25.79 -5.72 -7.17
CA ALA A 152 25.64 -5.93 -5.73
C ALA A 152 24.17 -5.90 -5.30
N ARG A 153 23.39 -4.92 -5.79
CA ARG A 153 21.95 -4.81 -5.49
C ARG A 153 21.15 -5.97 -6.04
N ILE A 154 21.42 -6.38 -7.28
CA ILE A 154 20.76 -7.55 -7.90
C ILE A 154 21.03 -8.80 -7.06
N LYS A 155 22.28 -9.05 -6.67
CA LYS A 155 22.64 -10.19 -5.81
C LYS A 155 21.93 -10.15 -4.45
N ALA A 156 21.77 -8.97 -3.87
CA ALA A 156 21.04 -8.81 -2.61
C ALA A 156 19.56 -9.19 -2.76
N LEU A 157 18.89 -8.70 -3.80
CA LEU A 157 17.48 -9.04 -4.08
C LEU A 157 17.30 -10.52 -4.43
N GLU A 158 18.21 -11.11 -5.19
CA GLU A 158 18.19 -12.54 -5.48
C GLU A 158 18.34 -13.38 -4.19
N ALA A 159 19.14 -12.92 -3.22
CA ALA A 159 19.24 -13.58 -1.93
C ALA A 159 17.97 -13.43 -1.08
N GLU A 160 17.27 -12.30 -1.16
CA GLU A 160 15.97 -12.10 -0.51
C GLU A 160 14.90 -13.00 -1.11
N LEU A 161 14.83 -13.09 -2.44
CA LEU A 161 13.94 -14.02 -3.15
C LEU A 161 14.14 -15.45 -2.68
N ARG A 162 15.38 -15.94 -2.65
CA ARG A 162 15.70 -17.29 -2.17
C ARG A 162 15.24 -17.52 -0.74
N LYS A 163 15.42 -16.55 0.15
CA LYS A 163 14.94 -16.64 1.54
C LYS A 163 13.41 -16.76 1.61
N LEU A 164 12.68 -16.01 0.78
CA LEU A 164 11.22 -16.09 0.73
C LEU A 164 10.74 -17.43 0.18
N GLU A 165 11.42 -17.95 -0.85
CA GLU A 165 11.15 -19.29 -1.40
C GLU A 165 11.43 -20.40 -0.37
N GLU A 166 12.52 -20.29 0.39
CA GLU A 166 12.84 -21.20 1.50
C GLU A 166 11.80 -21.12 2.64
N GLU A 167 11.36 -19.92 3.01
CA GLU A 167 10.30 -19.71 4.00
C GLU A 167 9.01 -20.43 3.54
N LEU A 168 8.61 -20.21 2.29
CA LEU A 168 7.43 -20.80 1.70
C LEU A 168 7.52 -22.33 1.64
N ASN A 169 8.67 -22.89 1.24
CA ASN A 169 8.91 -24.33 1.25
C ASN A 169 8.84 -24.92 2.68
N GLY A 170 9.39 -24.23 3.69
CA GLY A 170 9.26 -24.63 5.09
C GLY A 170 7.82 -24.57 5.60
N LEU A 171 7.05 -23.60 5.12
CA LEU A 171 5.61 -23.46 5.38
C LEU A 171 4.73 -24.46 4.60
N GLN A 172 5.27 -25.15 3.60
CA GLN A 172 4.56 -26.21 2.88
C GLN A 172 4.86 -27.61 3.45
N GLN A 173 6.10 -27.87 3.87
CA GLN A 173 6.51 -29.19 4.36
C GLN A 173 6.02 -29.54 5.77
N LYS A 174 5.76 -28.55 6.62
CA LYS A 174 5.26 -28.80 7.98
C LYS A 174 3.72 -28.87 7.94
N PRO A 175 3.08 -30.03 8.17
CA PRO A 175 1.63 -30.09 8.28
C PRO A 175 1.13 -29.32 9.51
#